data_AF-A0A355BYI4-F1
#
_entry.id   AF-A0A355BYI4-F1
#
_cell.length_a   1.000
_cell.length_b   1.000
_cell.length_c   1.000
_cell.angle_alpha   90.00
_cell.angle_beta   90.00
_cell.angle_gamma   90.00
#
_symmetry.space_group_name_H-M   'P 1'
#
loop_
_entity.id
_entity.type
_entity.pdbx_description
1 polymer ?
#
loop_
_entity_poly.entity_id
_entity_poly.type
_entity_poly.pdbx_seq_one_letter_code
_entity_poly.pdbx_strand_id
1 'polypeptide(L)' 'NRFGRPWNYPATLKDQYEALNLGDIAAAAAETVHPESLVWVIVGDRAKIEAGVASLGLGPIEVKALSDL' A
#
# COMPACT_ATOMS: atom_id res chain seq x y z
N ASN A 1 -24.46 11.33 4.63
CA ASN A 1 -23.65 11.18 3.40
C ASN A 1 -22.16 11.09 3.78
N ARG A 2 -21.65 9.91 4.17
CA ARG A 2 -20.33 9.73 4.84
C ARG A 2 -19.12 9.84 3.90
N PHE A 3 -19.33 9.61 2.60
CA PHE A 3 -18.25 9.46 1.62
C PHE A 3 -18.35 10.42 0.43
N GLY A 4 -19.29 11.38 0.46
CA GLY A 4 -19.46 12.38 -0.60
C GLY A 4 -19.83 11.82 -1.98
N ARG A 5 -20.33 10.59 -2.07
CA ARG A 5 -20.59 9.92 -3.35
C ARG A 5 -21.94 10.33 -3.94
N PRO A 6 -22.09 10.38 -5.28
CA PRO A 6 -23.37 10.60 -5.94
C PRO A 6 -24.40 9.52 -5.56
N TRP A 7 -25.69 9.87 -5.65
CA TRP A 7 -26.77 8.93 -5.34
C TRP A 7 -26.77 7.69 -6.25
N ASN A 8 -26.33 7.83 -7.50
CA ASN A 8 -26.25 6.78 -8.52
C ASN A 8 -24.88 6.09 -8.58
N TYR A 9 -24.03 6.28 -7.56
CA TYR A 9 -22.67 5.76 -7.54
C TYR A 9 -22.60 4.25 -7.86
N PRO A 10 -23.41 3.35 -7.25
CA PRO A 10 -23.34 1.92 -7.58
C PRO A 10 -23.73 1.61 -9.03
N ALA A 11 -24.68 2.35 -9.59
CA ALA A 11 -25.18 2.11 -10.94
C ALA A 11 -24.17 2.53 -12.03
N THR A 12 -23.31 3.51 -11.74
CA THR A 12 -22.33 4.06 -12.71
C THR A 12 -20.91 3.51 -12.52
N LEU A 13 -20.68 2.73 -11.46
CA LEU A 13 -19.33 2.30 -11.09
C LEU A 13 -18.68 1.37 -12.13
N LYS A 14 -19.48 0.50 -12.79
CA LYS A 14 -18.99 -0.40 -13.84
C LYS A 14 -18.41 0.40 -15.00
N ASP A 15 -19.18 1.32 -15.55
CA ASP A 15 -18.79 2.13 -16.70
C ASP A 15 -17.56 3.00 -16.38
N GLN A 16 -17.47 3.51 -15.14
CA GLN A 16 -16.29 4.24 -14.67
C GLN A 16 -15.01 3.38 -14.71
N TYR A 17 -15.07 2.12 -14.27
CA TYR A 17 -13.91 1.23 -14.32
C TYR A 17 -13.57 0.77 -15.73
N GLU A 18 -14.57 0.51 -16.59
CA GLU A 18 -14.35 0.10 -17.98
C GLU A 18 -13.78 1.24 -18.85
N ALA A 19 -14.00 2.50 -18.46
CA ALA A 19 -13.43 3.66 -19.14
C ALA A 19 -11.95 3.93 -18.81
N LEU A 20 -11.40 3.30 -17.76
CA LEU A 20 -10.01 3.49 -17.37
C LEU A 20 -9.06 2.96 -18.45
N ASN A 21 -8.05 3.75 -18.77
CA ASN A 21 -6.94 3.35 -19.65
C ASN A 21 -5.62 3.31 -18.88
N LEU A 22 -4.57 2.77 -19.52
CA LEU A 22 -3.26 2.61 -18.90
C LEU A 22 -2.64 3.96 -18.45
N GLY A 23 -2.90 5.04 -19.18
CA GLY A 23 -2.46 6.38 -18.83
C GLY A 23 -3.08 6.89 -17.53
N ASP A 24 -4.38 6.64 -17.32
CA ASP A 24 -5.07 7.01 -16.08
C ASP A 24 -4.46 6.28 -14.88
N ILE A 25 -4.18 4.97 -15.04
CA ILE A 25 -3.57 4.14 -13.99
C ILE A 25 -2.14 4.61 -13.71
N ALA A 26 -1.34 4.88 -14.74
CA ALA A 26 0.03 5.34 -14.59
C ALA A 26 0.10 6.71 -13.89
N ALA A 27 -0.79 7.64 -14.25
CA ALA A 27 -0.88 8.95 -13.61
C ALA A 27 -1.26 8.82 -12.13
N ALA A 28 -2.28 8.03 -11.80
CA ALA A 28 -2.69 7.79 -10.43
C ALA A 28 -1.57 7.11 -9.61
N ALA A 29 -0.85 6.15 -10.20
CA ALA A 29 0.28 5.50 -9.55
C ALA A 29 1.42 6.48 -9.25
N ALA A 30 1.75 7.38 -10.19
CA ALA A 30 2.77 8.41 -9.96
C ALA A 30 2.38 9.42 -8.87
N GLU A 31 1.08 9.70 -8.71
CA GLU A 31 0.57 10.59 -7.66
C GLU A 31 0.55 9.94 -6.27
N THR A 32 0.30 8.64 -6.20
CA THR A 32 -0.04 7.97 -4.92
C THR A 32 1.00 6.96 -4.43
N VAL A 33 1.78 6.37 -5.32
CA VAL A 33 2.79 5.38 -4.99
C VAL A 33 4.14 6.08 -4.92
N HIS A 34 4.69 6.16 -3.71
CA HIS A 34 6.01 6.72 -3.41
C HIS A 34 6.93 5.60 -2.91
N PRO A 35 7.63 4.86 -3.80
CA PRO A 35 8.43 3.70 -3.43
C PRO A 35 9.51 4.00 -2.38
N GLU A 36 10.05 5.22 -2.40
CA GLU A 36 11.05 5.73 -1.46
C GLU A 36 10.51 6.01 -0.06
N SER A 37 9.18 6.06 0.09
CA SER A 37 8.47 6.34 1.35
C SER A 37 7.65 5.14 1.84
N LEU A 38 8.02 3.92 1.43
CA LEU A 38 7.35 2.69 1.85
C LEU A 38 7.78 2.25 3.26
N VAL A 39 6.80 1.87 4.07
CA VAL A 39 7.03 1.23 5.38
C VAL A 39 6.63 -0.24 5.28
N TRP A 40 7.57 -1.14 5.55
CA TRP A 40 7.34 -2.58 5.57
C TRP A 40 7.11 -3.05 7.01
N VAL A 41 5.95 -3.65 7.26
CA VAL A 41 5.65 -4.31 8.53
C VAL A 41 5.79 -5.82 8.33
N ILE A 42 6.77 -6.42 9.00
CA ILE A 42 7.08 -7.85 8.90
C ILE A 42 6.90 -8.47 10.29
N VAL A 43 6.05 -9.49 10.37
CA VAL A 43 5.68 -10.13 11.65
C VAL A 43 6.14 -11.59 11.64
N GLY A 44 6.92 -11.98 12.66
CA GLY A 44 7.37 -13.36 12.82
C GLY A 44 8.41 -13.52 13.91
N ASP A 45 8.94 -14.73 14.03
CA ASP A 45 10.07 -15.05 14.91
C ASP A 45 11.34 -14.37 14.39
N ARG A 46 11.82 -13.35 15.12
CA ARG A 46 13.00 -12.55 14.75
C ARG A 46 14.21 -13.42 14.41
N ALA A 47 14.46 -14.47 15.20
CA ALA A 47 15.63 -15.32 15.02
C ALA A 47 15.62 -16.07 13.68
N LYS A 48 14.45 -16.23 13.06
CA LYS A 48 14.29 -16.91 11.77
C LYS A 48 14.30 -15.97 10.57
N ILE A 49 13.87 -14.72 10.75
CA ILE A 49 13.57 -13.83 9.60
C ILE A 49 14.56 -12.68 9.43
N GLU A 50 15.21 -12.20 10.50
CA GLU A 50 15.97 -10.93 10.47
C GLU A 50 17.07 -10.93 9.41
N ALA A 51 17.85 -12.01 9.32
CA ALA A 51 18.92 -12.13 8.33
C ALA A 51 18.39 -12.10 6.88
N GLY A 52 17.25 -12.74 6.62
CA GLY A 52 16.61 -12.75 5.31
C GLY A 52 15.99 -11.40 4.95
N VAL A 53 15.44 -10.68 5.92
CA VAL A 53 14.92 -9.31 5.70
C VAL A 53 16.07 -8.35 5.42
N ALA A 54 17.15 -8.42 6.20
CA ALA A 54 18.31 -7.56 6.04
C ALA A 54 18.97 -7.73 4.65
N SER A 55 19.02 -8.96 4.11
CA SER A 55 19.63 -9.22 2.81
C SER A 55 18.85 -8.62 1.63
N LEU A 56 17.56 -8.30 1.80
CA LEU A 56 16.75 -7.69 0.76
C LEU A 56 17.04 -6.18 0.58
N GLY A 57 17.71 -5.54 1.54
CA GLY A 57 18.05 -4.12 1.44
C GLY A 57 16.85 -3.18 1.33
N LEU A 58 15.72 -3.54 1.95
CA LEU A 58 14.45 -2.78 1.85
C LEU A 58 14.48 -1.42 2.58
N GLY A 59 15.52 -1.17 3.35
CA GLY A 59 15.68 0.06 4.14
C GLY A 59 16.16 -0.24 5.57
N PRO A 60 16.18 0.78 6.44
CA PRO A 60 16.50 0.62 7.86
C PRO A 60 15.50 -0.32 8.55
N ILE A 61 16.01 -1.19 9.41
CA ILE A 61 15.18 -2.11 10.20
C ILE A 61 14.97 -1.52 11.59
N GLU A 62 13.70 -1.29 11.95
CA GLU A 62 13.29 -1.02 13.32
C GLU A 62 12.63 -2.26 13.91
N VAL A 63 13.04 -2.66 15.11
CA VAL A 63 12.46 -3.81 15.81
C VAL A 63 11.53 -3.30 16.91
N LYS A 64 10.27 -3.75 16.89
CA LYS A 64 9.30 -3.53 17.96
C LYS A 64 8.96 -4.86 18.62
N ALA A 65 9.23 -5.00 19.92
CA ALA A 65 8.69 -6.11 20.69
C ALA A 65 7.31 -5.75 21.23
N LEU A 66 6.47 -6.76 21.47
CA LEU A 66 5.15 -6.55 22.06
C LEU A 66 5.23 -5.92 23.47
N SER A 67 6.37 -6.07 24.14
CA SER A 67 6.68 -5.43 25.43
C SER A 67 6.89 -3.92 25.33
N ASP A 68 7.08 -3.38 24.12
CA ASP A 68 7.45 -2.00 23.87
C ASP A 68 6.26 -1.15 23.38
N LEU A 69 5.06 -1.74 23.41
CA LEU A 69 3.76 -1.13 23.09
C LEU A 69 2.99 -0.83 24.37
#